data_AF-A0A6G2VJF6-F1
#
_entry.id   AF-A0A6G2VJF6-F1
#
_cell.length_a   1.000
_cell.length_b   1.000
_cell.length_c   1.000
_cell.angle_alpha   90.00
_cell.angle_beta   90.00
_cell.angle_gamma   90.00
#
_symmetry.space_group_name_H-M   'P 1'
#
loop_
_entity.id
_entity.type
_entity.pdbx_description
1 polymer ?
#
loop_
_entity_poly.entity_id
_entity_poly.type
_entity_poly.pdbx_seq_one_letter_code
_entity_poly.pdbx_strand_id
1 'polypeptide(L)'
;GARRTDLPTYAFQRRRLWLDDEPGTAADAGGLGQAPAGHPLLGAALELAGDDTVALTGRLSLATHPWLADHAVAGVVLVPGSAFVELAVQAGDRTHCPRLEELTLERPLVLPARGAVHLQVAAAAPDTDGRRRLTVHARPEGADGEWTRHATGVLAPAAAPEPAPATDWPPAGAVPLDVTGVYDHLAAQGYGYGPSFRCLRTAWRLGEEVCAELALPDAEEAGGFALHPALLDSTLHAIDLL
;
A
#
# COMPACT_ATOMS: atom_id res chain seq x y z
N GLY A 1 -28.46 -69.85 -10.91
CA GLY A 1 -27.58 -69.06 -10.03
C GLY A 1 -27.99 -67.59 -10.11
N ALA A 2 -27.96 -66.86 -9.00
CA ALA A 2 -28.33 -65.44 -9.00
C ALA A 2 -27.26 -64.60 -9.73
N ARG A 3 -27.71 -63.69 -10.62
CA ARG A 3 -26.84 -62.76 -11.36
C ARG A 3 -26.84 -61.41 -10.64
N ARG A 4 -25.66 -60.88 -10.33
CA ARG A 4 -25.52 -59.50 -9.83
C ARG A 4 -26.02 -58.53 -10.91
N THR A 5 -26.87 -57.59 -10.51
CA THR A 5 -27.34 -56.48 -11.33
C THR A 5 -26.91 -55.19 -10.66
N ASP A 6 -26.56 -54.18 -11.46
CA ASP A 6 -26.28 -52.86 -10.94
C ASP A 6 -27.59 -52.23 -10.44
N LEU A 7 -27.53 -51.67 -9.24
CA LEU A 7 -28.61 -50.91 -8.63
C LEU A 7 -28.20 -49.44 -8.58
N PRO A 8 -29.17 -48.52 -8.57
CA PRO A 8 -28.89 -47.11 -8.33
C PRO A 8 -28.05 -46.94 -7.06
N THR A 9 -26.98 -46.14 -7.16
CA THR A 9 -26.15 -45.83 -6.00
C THR A 9 -26.97 -45.08 -4.96
N TYR A 10 -26.64 -45.27 -3.68
CA TYR A 10 -27.24 -44.55 -2.58
C TYR A 10 -27.25 -43.04 -2.84
N ALA A 11 -28.41 -42.40 -2.68
CA ALA A 11 -28.57 -40.96 -2.88
C ALA A 11 -27.97 -40.21 -1.69
N PHE A 12 -26.65 -40.01 -1.71
CA PHE A 12 -25.97 -39.18 -0.72
C PHE A 12 -26.64 -37.81 -0.64
N GLN A 13 -26.93 -37.34 0.59
CA GLN A 13 -27.33 -35.96 0.81
C GLN A 13 -26.15 -35.05 0.47
N ARG A 14 -26.24 -34.39 -0.69
CA ARG A 14 -25.23 -33.44 -1.18
C ARG A 14 -25.35 -32.11 -0.44
N ARG A 15 -24.91 -32.09 0.82
CA ARG A 15 -24.71 -30.85 1.55
C ARG A 15 -23.27 -30.38 1.34
N ARG A 16 -23.12 -29.15 0.86
CA ARG A 16 -21.83 -28.49 0.76
C ARG A 16 -21.34 -28.22 2.19
N LEU A 17 -20.28 -28.91 2.61
CA LEU A 17 -19.62 -28.77 3.92
C LEU A 17 -18.16 -28.45 3.65
N TRP A 18 -17.87 -27.19 3.35
CA TRP A 18 -16.50 -26.68 3.21
C TRP A 18 -16.24 -25.71 4.36
N LEU A 19 -14.98 -25.58 4.76
CA LEU A 19 -14.55 -24.43 5.55
C LEU A 19 -14.53 -23.25 4.58
N ASP A 20 -15.41 -22.29 4.80
CA ASP A 20 -15.43 -21.02 4.06
C ASP A 20 -14.33 -20.12 4.64
N ASP A 21 -13.06 -20.53 4.52
CA ASP A 21 -11.96 -19.60 4.69
C ASP A 21 -11.93 -18.74 3.42
N GLU A 22 -12.38 -17.48 3.54
CA GLU A 22 -12.14 -16.52 2.46
C GLU A 22 -10.62 -16.42 2.25
N PRO A 23 -10.10 -16.69 1.04
CA PRO A 23 -8.68 -16.60 0.78
C PRO A 23 -8.20 -15.17 1.07
N GLY A 24 -7.51 -14.97 2.19
CA GLY A 24 -6.98 -13.67 2.59
C GLY A 24 -7.46 -13.11 3.93
N THR A 25 -8.36 -13.79 4.66
CA THR A 25 -8.60 -13.41 6.06
C THR A 25 -7.30 -13.59 6.85
N ALA A 26 -6.71 -12.48 7.28
CA ALA A 26 -5.58 -12.50 8.19
C ALA A 26 -5.97 -13.33 9.41
N ALA A 27 -5.10 -14.26 9.83
CA ALA A 27 -5.27 -14.89 11.14
C ALA A 27 -5.47 -13.77 12.16
N ASP A 28 -6.49 -13.88 13.00
CA ASP A 28 -6.77 -12.87 14.04
C ASP A 28 -5.51 -12.68 14.87
N ALA A 29 -4.88 -11.51 14.73
CA ALA A 29 -3.65 -11.16 15.43
C ALA A 29 -3.80 -11.38 16.95
N GLY A 30 -5.01 -11.13 17.48
CA GLY A 30 -5.34 -11.33 18.89
C GLY A 30 -5.18 -12.78 19.35
N GLY A 31 -5.55 -13.75 18.51
CA GLY A 31 -5.36 -15.19 18.78
C GLY A 31 -3.89 -15.61 18.88
N LEU A 32 -2.98 -14.81 18.32
CA LEU A 32 -1.52 -15.00 18.38
C LEU A 32 -0.85 -14.12 19.45
N GLY A 33 -1.64 -13.48 20.31
CA GLY A 33 -1.16 -12.56 21.34
C GLY A 33 -0.60 -11.24 20.79
N GLN A 34 -0.95 -10.88 19.56
CA GLN A 34 -0.53 -9.63 18.90
C GLN A 34 -1.72 -8.67 18.79
N ALA A 35 -1.43 -7.39 18.62
CA ALA A 35 -2.48 -6.40 18.36
C ALA A 35 -2.82 -6.39 16.86
N PRO A 36 -4.09 -6.25 16.46
CA PRO A 36 -4.43 -6.00 15.07
C PRO A 36 -3.83 -4.65 14.63
N ALA A 37 -3.26 -4.63 13.42
CA ALA A 37 -2.70 -3.39 12.87
C ALA A 37 -3.79 -2.42 12.38
N GLY A 38 -4.98 -2.91 12.04
CA GLY A 38 -6.13 -2.07 11.66
C GLY A 38 -5.95 -1.34 10.33
N HIS A 39 -5.08 -1.86 9.44
CA HIS A 39 -4.68 -1.19 8.20
C HIS A 39 -4.70 -2.18 7.02
N PRO A 40 -5.13 -1.79 5.81
CA PRO A 40 -5.29 -2.73 4.70
C PRO A 40 -4.03 -3.49 4.27
N LEU A 41 -2.83 -2.92 4.47
CA LEU A 41 -1.55 -3.56 4.13
C LEU A 41 -0.86 -4.25 5.31
N LEU A 42 -1.37 -4.09 6.54
CA LEU A 42 -0.74 -4.58 7.76
C LEU A 42 -1.74 -5.38 8.58
N GLY A 43 -1.37 -6.60 8.96
CA GLY A 43 -2.22 -7.50 9.74
C GLY A 43 -2.03 -7.37 11.24
N ALA A 44 -0.78 -7.25 11.70
CA ALA A 44 -0.45 -7.27 13.13
C ALA A 44 0.58 -6.22 13.51
N ALA A 45 0.49 -5.76 14.76
CA ALA A 45 1.42 -4.88 15.43
C ALA A 45 1.99 -5.56 16.67
N LEU A 46 3.29 -5.40 16.87
CA LEU A 46 4.07 -6.01 17.92
C LEU A 46 4.92 -4.93 18.59
N GLU A 47 4.80 -4.82 19.91
CA GLU A 47 5.72 -4.06 20.74
C GLU A 47 6.77 -5.04 21.27
N LEU A 48 8.04 -4.82 20.94
CA LEU A 48 9.10 -5.72 21.35
C LEU A 48 9.37 -5.56 22.85
N ALA A 49 9.45 -6.67 23.58
CA ALA A 49 9.77 -6.62 24.99
C ALA A 49 11.26 -6.27 25.19
N GLY A 50 11.54 -5.19 25.91
CA GLY A 50 12.90 -4.82 26.31
C GLY A 50 13.55 -3.73 25.46
N ASP A 51 12.98 -3.37 24.31
CA ASP A 51 13.30 -2.15 23.58
C ASP A 51 12.00 -1.49 23.08
N ASP A 52 11.90 -0.15 23.10
CA ASP A 52 10.69 0.59 22.68
C ASP A 52 10.46 0.53 21.16
N THR A 53 10.80 -0.59 20.52
CA THR A 53 10.63 -0.84 19.09
C THR A 53 9.22 -1.36 18.82
N VAL A 54 8.61 -0.78 17.80
CA VAL A 54 7.33 -1.25 17.26
C VAL A 54 7.59 -1.91 15.92
N ALA A 55 7.10 -3.13 15.75
CA ALA A 55 7.11 -3.85 14.48
C ALA A 55 5.67 -4.05 13.98
N LEU A 56 5.42 -3.70 12.72
CA LEU A 56 4.19 -3.97 12.01
C LEU A 56 4.45 -5.01 10.93
N THR A 57 3.55 -5.96 10.78
CA THR A 57 3.69 -7.05 9.82
C THR A 57 2.50 -7.11 8.89
N GLY A 58 2.77 -7.48 7.65
CA GLY A 58 1.76 -7.55 6.60
C GLY A 58 2.05 -8.67 5.61
N ARG A 59 1.08 -8.94 4.75
CA ARG A 59 1.18 -9.90 3.65
C ARG A 59 0.59 -9.28 2.40
N LEU A 60 1.41 -9.05 1.39
CA LEU A 60 0.99 -8.42 0.15
C LEU A 60 0.87 -9.46 -0.96
N SER A 61 -0.27 -9.49 -1.63
CA SER A 61 -0.51 -10.35 -2.79
C SER A 61 -1.49 -9.70 -3.74
N LEU A 62 -1.39 -10.00 -5.04
CA LEU A 62 -2.37 -9.50 -6.02
C LEU A 62 -3.76 -10.13 -5.83
N ALA A 63 -3.87 -11.23 -5.08
CA ALA A 63 -5.15 -11.84 -4.75
C ALA A 63 -5.92 -11.05 -3.67
N THR A 64 -5.21 -10.43 -2.74
CA THR A 64 -5.79 -9.65 -1.62
C THR A 64 -5.78 -8.14 -1.89
N HIS A 65 -4.87 -7.67 -2.75
CA HIS A 65 -4.68 -6.26 -3.09
C HIS A 65 -4.60 -6.11 -4.61
N PRO A 66 -5.70 -6.36 -5.34
CA PRO A 66 -5.69 -6.41 -6.80
C PRO A 66 -5.29 -5.08 -7.44
N TRP A 67 -5.58 -3.95 -6.79
CA TRP A 67 -5.18 -2.62 -7.24
C TRP A 67 -3.66 -2.46 -7.37
N LEU A 68 -2.84 -3.25 -6.66
CA LEU A 68 -1.38 -3.20 -6.81
C LEU A 68 -0.93 -3.67 -8.21
N ALA A 69 -1.74 -4.47 -8.92
CA ALA A 69 -1.45 -4.87 -10.29
C ALA A 69 -1.48 -3.69 -11.28
N ASP A 70 -2.15 -2.59 -10.90
CA ASP A 70 -2.27 -1.37 -11.71
C ASP A 70 -1.06 -0.45 -11.57
N HIS A 71 -0.01 -0.86 -10.84
CA HIS A 71 1.26 -0.15 -10.79
C HIS A 71 2.39 -1.02 -11.36
N ALA A 72 2.58 -0.88 -12.67
CA ALA A 72 3.64 -1.60 -13.39
C ALA A 72 4.64 -0.65 -14.04
N VAL A 73 5.93 -0.97 -13.93
CA VAL A 73 7.02 -0.27 -14.63
C VAL A 73 7.74 -1.24 -15.53
N ALA A 74 7.82 -0.95 -16.82
CA ALA A 74 8.33 -1.84 -17.86
C ALA A 74 7.69 -3.25 -17.81
N GLY A 75 6.39 -3.31 -17.48
CA GLY A 75 5.63 -4.56 -17.36
C GLY A 75 5.86 -5.35 -16.06
N VAL A 76 6.65 -4.83 -15.13
CA VAL A 76 6.91 -5.45 -13.82
C VAL A 76 6.02 -4.77 -12.76
N VAL A 77 5.21 -5.56 -12.05
CA VAL A 77 4.36 -5.05 -10.97
C VAL A 77 5.21 -4.73 -9.75
N LEU A 78 5.20 -3.46 -9.35
CA LEU A 78 5.97 -2.94 -8.22
C LEU A 78 5.04 -2.36 -7.18
N VAL A 79 5.35 -2.58 -5.90
CA VAL A 79 4.73 -1.79 -4.82
C VAL A 79 5.17 -0.33 -5.02
N PRO A 80 4.23 0.63 -5.13
CA PRO A 80 4.56 2.03 -5.39
C PRO A 80 5.33 2.64 -4.23
N GLY A 81 6.16 3.66 -4.51
CA GLY A 81 6.89 4.41 -3.49
C GLY A 81 5.95 5.00 -2.42
N SER A 82 4.78 5.46 -2.85
CA SER A 82 3.72 6.00 -2.00
C SER A 82 3.19 5.00 -0.96
N ALA A 83 3.23 3.69 -1.23
CA ALA A 83 2.82 2.69 -0.24
C ALA A 83 3.83 2.63 0.92
N PHE A 84 5.12 2.88 0.69
CA PHE A 84 6.10 2.98 1.77
C PHE A 84 5.88 4.23 2.63
N VAL A 85 5.40 5.32 2.03
CA VAL A 85 4.99 6.53 2.79
C VAL A 85 3.81 6.21 3.70
N GLU A 86 2.77 5.55 3.17
CA GLU A 86 1.61 5.12 3.98
C GLU A 86 2.06 4.20 5.14
N LEU A 87 2.90 3.20 4.87
CA LEU A 87 3.44 2.31 5.90
C LEU A 87 4.23 3.07 6.98
N ALA A 88 4.96 4.11 6.57
CA ALA A 88 5.70 4.96 7.49
C ALA A 88 4.76 5.81 8.37
N VAL A 89 3.69 6.37 7.79
CA VAL A 89 2.65 7.12 8.53
C VAL A 89 2.00 6.21 9.58
N GLN A 90 1.63 4.98 9.21
CA GLN A 90 1.06 4.02 10.15
C GLN A 90 2.00 3.67 11.32
N ALA A 91 3.30 3.56 11.04
CA ALA A 91 4.30 3.38 12.10
C ALA A 91 4.46 4.65 12.96
N GLY A 92 4.39 5.83 12.35
CA GLY A 92 4.42 7.13 13.03
C GLY A 92 3.25 7.31 14.00
N ASP A 93 2.02 7.05 13.56
CA ASP A 93 0.81 7.16 14.39
C ASP A 93 0.88 6.24 15.61
N ARG A 94 1.36 5.00 15.42
CA ARG A 94 1.52 4.03 16.51
C ARG A 94 2.65 4.35 17.49
N THR A 95 3.63 5.14 17.06
CA THR A 95 4.78 5.52 17.90
C THR A 95 4.72 6.96 18.40
N HIS A 96 3.61 7.66 18.13
CA HIS A 96 3.42 9.08 18.43
C HIS A 96 4.47 9.99 17.76
N CYS A 97 4.97 9.58 16.61
CA CYS A 97 5.89 10.32 15.76
C CYS A 97 5.23 10.57 14.38
N PRO A 98 4.23 11.46 14.29
CA PRO A 98 3.35 11.57 13.13
C PRO A 98 4.01 12.20 11.90
N ARG A 99 5.22 12.77 12.04
CA ARG A 99 5.94 13.38 10.90
C ARG A 99 6.91 12.37 10.30
N LEU A 100 6.73 12.07 9.02
CA LEU A 100 7.76 11.45 8.20
C LEU A 100 8.78 12.52 7.80
N GLU A 101 9.92 12.57 8.48
CA GLU A 101 10.97 13.55 8.21
C GLU A 101 11.81 13.19 6.98
N GLU A 102 12.08 11.89 6.80
CA GLU A 102 12.85 11.38 5.67
C GLU A 102 12.38 9.97 5.32
N LEU A 103 12.34 9.66 4.03
CA LEU A 103 12.19 8.31 3.53
C LEU A 103 13.10 8.10 2.32
N THR A 104 13.96 7.10 2.39
CA THR A 104 14.82 6.64 1.30
C THR A 104 14.34 5.29 0.82
N LEU A 105 13.98 5.19 -0.47
CA LEU A 105 13.69 3.92 -1.12
C LEU A 105 15.01 3.33 -1.64
N GLU A 106 15.42 2.18 -1.10
CA GLU A 106 16.69 1.53 -1.43
C GLU A 106 16.54 0.55 -2.59
N ARG A 107 15.45 -0.22 -2.62
CA ARG A 107 15.22 -1.28 -3.60
C ARG A 107 13.73 -1.40 -3.95
N PRO A 108 13.38 -1.57 -5.24
CA PRO A 108 11.99 -1.82 -5.62
C PRO A 108 11.49 -3.14 -5.02
N LEU A 109 10.24 -3.16 -4.58
CA LEU A 109 9.56 -4.37 -4.12
C LEU A 109 8.67 -4.91 -5.24
N VAL A 110 9.12 -5.98 -5.88
CA VAL A 110 8.38 -6.67 -6.95
C VAL A 110 7.33 -7.58 -6.33
N LEU A 111 6.09 -7.50 -6.81
CA LEU A 111 5.04 -8.45 -6.44
C LEU A 111 4.97 -9.60 -7.44
N PRO A 112 4.99 -10.86 -6.98
CA PRO A 112 4.84 -11.99 -7.87
C PRO A 112 3.39 -12.08 -8.39
N ALA A 113 3.23 -12.54 -9.63
CA ALA A 113 1.90 -12.78 -10.22
C ALA A 113 1.06 -13.81 -9.43
N ARG A 114 1.71 -14.69 -8.66
CA ARG A 114 1.08 -15.65 -7.75
C ARG A 114 1.87 -15.76 -6.47
N GLY A 115 1.17 -16.00 -5.36
CA GLY A 115 1.76 -16.02 -4.03
C GLY A 115 1.78 -14.64 -3.41
N ALA A 116 2.59 -14.47 -2.37
CA ALA A 116 2.66 -13.23 -1.59
C ALA A 116 4.09 -12.89 -1.20
N VAL A 117 4.26 -11.68 -0.69
CA VAL A 117 5.44 -11.28 0.08
C VAL A 117 5.01 -10.99 1.51
N HIS A 118 5.81 -11.40 2.48
CA HIS A 118 5.71 -10.95 3.86
C HIS A 118 6.39 -9.58 3.96
N LEU A 119 5.76 -8.69 4.71
CA LEU A 119 6.21 -7.32 4.94
C LEU A 119 6.48 -7.13 6.43
N GLN A 120 7.58 -6.45 6.75
CA GLN A 120 7.88 -6.00 8.11
C GLN A 120 8.30 -4.53 8.08
N VAL A 121 7.60 -3.72 8.86
CA VAL A 121 7.92 -2.32 9.12
C VAL A 121 8.38 -2.22 10.56
N ALA A 122 9.55 -1.65 10.83
CA ALA A 122 10.06 -1.49 12.19
C ALA A 122 10.41 -0.04 12.46
N ALA A 123 9.84 0.52 13.53
CA ALA A 123 10.22 1.81 14.10
C ALA A 123 10.99 1.55 15.40
N ALA A 124 12.26 1.92 15.42
CA ALA A 124 13.14 1.72 16.57
C ALA A 124 12.70 2.56 17.79
N ALA A 125 13.30 2.28 18.94
CA ALA A 125 13.25 3.15 20.11
C ALA A 125 13.61 4.61 19.75
N PRO A 126 13.04 5.60 20.45
CA PRO A 126 13.30 7.00 20.15
C PRO A 126 14.72 7.37 20.53
N ASP A 127 15.35 8.26 19.76
CA ASP A 127 16.58 8.92 20.15
C ASP A 127 16.33 10.05 21.16
N THR A 128 17.39 10.82 21.48
CA THR A 128 17.32 11.92 22.44
C THR A 128 16.39 13.05 22.02
N ASP A 129 16.10 13.19 20.72
CA ASP A 129 15.21 14.20 20.16
C ASP A 129 13.80 13.65 19.93
N GLY A 130 13.53 12.41 20.37
CA GLY A 130 12.26 11.74 20.18
C GLY A 130 12.05 11.21 18.75
N ARG A 131 13.08 11.22 17.90
CA ARG A 131 12.99 10.71 16.53
C ARG A 131 13.19 9.19 16.54
N ARG A 132 12.59 8.51 15.57
CA ARG A 132 12.67 7.05 15.45
C ARG A 132 13.16 6.69 14.06
N ARG A 133 14.14 5.78 14.01
CA ARG A 133 14.56 5.18 12.74
C ARG A 133 13.51 4.19 12.28
N LEU A 134 13.11 4.30 11.02
CA LEU A 134 12.19 3.41 10.34
C LEU A 134 12.94 2.50 9.37
N THR A 135 12.54 1.23 9.29
CA THR A 135 12.95 0.35 8.21
C THR A 135 11.76 -0.44 7.67
N VAL A 136 11.76 -0.72 6.36
CA VAL A 136 10.76 -1.56 5.70
C VAL A 136 11.48 -2.70 4.99
N HIS A 137 11.13 -3.92 5.34
CA HIS A 137 11.68 -5.14 4.79
C HIS A 137 10.58 -6.00 4.18
N ALA A 138 10.94 -6.77 3.16
CA ALA A 138 10.06 -7.77 2.60
C ALA A 138 10.80 -9.07 2.28
N ARG A 139 10.04 -10.17 2.23
CA ARG A 139 10.54 -11.48 1.85
C ARG A 139 9.45 -12.26 1.10
N PRO A 140 9.75 -12.94 -0.01
CA PRO A 140 8.80 -13.82 -0.66
C PRO A 140 8.26 -14.91 0.29
N GLU A 141 6.95 -15.17 0.22
CA GLU A 141 6.32 -16.24 0.99
C GLU A 141 6.84 -17.62 0.54
N GLY A 142 7.16 -18.49 1.50
CA GLY A 142 7.71 -19.83 1.23
C GLY A 142 9.20 -19.86 0.89
N ALA A 143 9.89 -18.70 0.93
CA ALA A 143 11.34 -18.66 0.83
C ALA A 143 11.97 -18.73 2.23
N ASP A 144 12.90 -19.66 2.44
CA ASP A 144 13.76 -19.73 3.63
C ASP A 144 14.90 -18.68 3.62
N GLY A 145 14.79 -17.68 2.74
CA GLY A 145 15.81 -16.66 2.49
C GLY A 145 15.81 -15.49 3.48
N GLU A 146 16.80 -14.62 3.31
CA GLU A 146 16.97 -13.40 4.10
C GLU A 146 15.93 -12.33 3.72
N TRP A 147 15.59 -11.47 4.69
CA TRP A 147 14.79 -10.28 4.47
C TRP A 147 15.55 -9.27 3.61
N THR A 148 14.88 -8.71 2.61
CA THR A 148 15.44 -7.60 1.82
C THR A 148 14.92 -6.29 2.37
N ARG A 149 15.81 -5.34 2.63
CA ARG A 149 15.43 -3.96 2.99
C ARG A 149 15.07 -3.19 1.73
N HIS A 150 13.91 -2.54 1.76
CA HIS A 150 13.35 -1.77 0.65
C HIS A 150 13.33 -0.28 0.94
N ALA A 151 13.16 0.11 2.21
CA ALA A 151 13.19 1.51 2.60
C ALA A 151 13.77 1.70 4.00
N THR A 152 14.35 2.88 4.20
CA THR A 152 14.73 3.42 5.50
C THR A 152 14.13 4.80 5.67
N GLY A 153 13.89 5.23 6.89
CA GLY A 153 13.39 6.58 7.12
C GLY A 153 13.59 7.07 8.54
N VAL A 154 13.11 8.28 8.78
CA VAL A 154 13.10 8.93 10.10
C VAL A 154 11.70 9.44 10.36
N LEU A 155 11.11 8.95 11.45
CA LEU A 155 9.87 9.47 12.02
C LEU A 155 10.23 10.46 13.13
N ALA A 156 9.46 11.53 13.24
CA ALA A 156 9.72 12.59 14.22
C ALA A 156 8.44 13.03 14.94
N PRO A 157 8.56 13.61 16.14
CA PRO A 157 7.44 14.26 16.81
C PRO A 157 6.82 15.36 15.93
N ALA A 158 5.57 15.71 16.20
CA ALA A 158 4.86 16.77 15.48
C ALA A 158 5.68 18.08 15.45
N ALA A 159 5.71 18.75 14.29
CA ALA A 159 6.26 20.09 14.16
C ALA A 159 5.22 21.16 14.53
N ALA A 160 5.64 22.43 14.50
CA ALA A 160 4.69 23.54 14.44
C ALA A 160 3.71 23.34 13.25
N PRO A 161 2.45 23.78 13.39
CA PRO A 161 1.44 23.58 12.37
C PRO A 161 1.87 24.22 11.04
N GLU A 162 1.61 23.51 9.94
CA GLU A 162 1.82 24.03 8.59
C GLU A 162 0.85 25.19 8.29
N PRO A 163 1.26 26.13 7.41
CA PRO A 163 0.36 27.19 6.95
C PRO A 163 -0.90 26.61 6.29
N ALA A 164 -2.03 27.30 6.47
CA ALA A 164 -3.30 26.87 5.92
C ALA A 164 -3.24 26.78 4.38
N PRO A 165 -3.93 25.80 3.76
CA PRO A 165 -3.98 25.67 2.31
C PRO A 165 -4.65 26.89 1.66
N ALA A 166 -4.31 27.14 0.39
CA ALA A 166 -4.96 28.17 -0.41
C ALA A 166 -6.47 27.92 -0.50
N THR A 167 -7.28 28.97 -0.32
CA THR A 167 -8.74 28.86 -0.33
C THR A 167 -9.36 29.00 -1.71
N ASP A 168 -8.64 29.61 -2.67
CA ASP A 168 -9.13 29.83 -4.04
C ASP A 168 -8.64 28.70 -4.94
N TRP A 169 -9.59 27.98 -5.57
CA TRP A 169 -9.30 26.83 -6.41
C TRP A 169 -10.11 26.84 -7.73
N PRO A 170 -9.48 26.70 -8.90
CA PRO A 170 -8.02 26.67 -9.12
C PRO A 170 -7.37 28.03 -8.78
N PRO A 171 -6.05 28.07 -8.51
CA PRO A 171 -5.36 29.31 -8.15
C PRO A 171 -5.52 30.43 -9.18
N ALA A 172 -5.65 31.66 -8.71
CA ALA A 172 -5.79 32.83 -9.58
C ALA A 172 -4.57 32.97 -10.52
N GLY A 173 -4.83 33.12 -11.82
CA GLY A 173 -3.78 33.21 -12.84
C GLY A 173 -3.24 31.88 -13.35
N ALA A 174 -3.75 30.74 -12.84
CA ALA A 174 -3.37 29.43 -13.35
C ALA A 174 -3.98 29.15 -14.73
N VAL A 175 -3.19 28.57 -15.63
CA VAL A 175 -3.59 28.25 -17.01
C VAL A 175 -3.94 26.77 -17.10
N PRO A 176 -5.15 26.38 -17.57
CA PRO A 176 -5.52 24.97 -17.70
C PRO A 176 -4.56 24.19 -18.61
N LEU A 177 -4.25 22.96 -18.20
CA LEU A 177 -3.45 22.00 -18.97
C LEU A 177 -4.38 20.91 -19.52
N ASP A 178 -4.09 20.45 -20.74
CA ASP A 178 -4.76 19.28 -21.29
C ASP A 178 -4.13 18.02 -20.69
N VAL A 179 -4.93 17.25 -19.95
CA VAL A 179 -4.52 15.98 -19.35
C VAL A 179 -4.90 14.78 -20.23
N THR A 180 -5.52 15.02 -21.39
CA THR A 180 -5.90 13.97 -22.33
C THR A 180 -4.65 13.26 -22.86
N GLY A 181 -4.65 11.92 -22.79
CA GLY A 181 -3.54 11.10 -23.30
C GLY A 181 -2.31 11.05 -22.39
N VAL A 182 -2.32 11.69 -21.22
CA VAL A 182 -1.19 11.66 -20.25
C VAL A 182 -0.78 10.22 -19.91
N TYR A 183 -1.76 9.34 -19.68
CA TYR A 183 -1.49 7.95 -19.34
C TYR A 183 -1.00 7.11 -20.53
N ASP A 184 -1.35 7.50 -21.77
CA ASP A 184 -0.80 6.88 -22.96
C ASP A 184 0.67 7.30 -23.17
N HIS A 185 0.99 8.56 -22.85
CA HIS A 185 2.36 9.07 -22.86
C HIS A 185 3.24 8.35 -21.82
N LEU A 186 2.77 8.28 -20.57
CA LEU A 186 3.43 7.55 -19.48
C LEU A 186 3.62 6.07 -19.83
N ALA A 187 2.63 5.43 -20.44
CA ALA A 187 2.75 4.04 -20.90
C ALA A 187 3.84 3.88 -21.98
N ALA A 188 4.00 4.84 -22.89
CA ALA A 188 5.06 4.83 -23.89
C ALA A 188 6.47 4.95 -23.28
N GLN A 189 6.59 5.59 -22.11
CA GLN A 189 7.82 5.65 -21.32
C GLN A 189 8.04 4.40 -20.44
N GLY A 190 7.08 3.47 -20.40
CA GLY A 190 7.13 2.23 -19.62
C GLY A 190 6.35 2.26 -18.32
N TYR A 191 5.66 3.35 -17.98
CA TYR A 191 4.80 3.45 -16.80
C TYR A 191 3.40 2.92 -17.11
N GLY A 192 3.19 1.64 -16.86
CA GLY A 192 1.91 0.94 -17.05
C GLY A 192 0.96 1.17 -15.88
N TYR A 193 0.43 2.38 -15.75
CA TYR A 193 -0.60 2.68 -14.76
C TYR A 193 -1.97 2.14 -15.21
N GLY A 194 -2.56 1.25 -14.43
CA GLY A 194 -3.92 0.72 -14.59
C GLY A 194 -4.97 1.62 -13.90
N PRO A 195 -6.26 1.24 -13.96
CA PRO A 195 -7.37 2.06 -13.49
C PRO A 195 -7.18 2.69 -12.10
N SER A 196 -6.75 1.93 -11.09
CA SER A 196 -6.61 2.44 -9.71
C SER A 196 -5.58 3.57 -9.58
N PHE A 197 -4.56 3.62 -10.46
CA PHE A 197 -3.52 4.65 -10.47
C PHE A 197 -3.79 5.78 -11.46
N ARG A 198 -4.96 5.81 -12.10
CA ARG A 198 -5.35 6.88 -13.02
C ARG A 198 -6.20 7.94 -12.31
N CYS A 199 -5.65 8.54 -11.25
CA CYS A 199 -6.42 9.45 -10.39
C CYS A 199 -6.45 10.91 -10.87
N LEU A 200 -5.59 11.32 -11.82
CA LEU A 200 -5.53 12.70 -12.30
C LEU A 200 -6.83 13.08 -13.05
N ARG A 201 -7.45 14.20 -12.65
CA ARG A 201 -8.72 14.69 -13.23
C ARG A 201 -8.52 15.93 -14.07
N THR A 202 -7.87 16.93 -13.51
CA THR A 202 -7.61 18.23 -14.15
C THR A 202 -6.29 18.76 -13.63
N ALA A 203 -5.63 19.63 -14.41
CA ALA A 203 -4.39 20.27 -14.02
C ALA A 203 -4.31 21.69 -14.57
N TRP A 204 -3.54 22.53 -13.89
CA TRP A 204 -3.25 23.92 -14.26
C TRP A 204 -1.78 24.23 -14.02
N ARG A 205 -1.20 25.09 -14.85
CA ARG A 205 0.15 25.64 -14.66
C ARG A 205 0.06 27.02 -14.01
N LEU A 206 0.83 27.24 -12.96
CA LEU A 206 1.00 28.54 -12.30
C LEU A 206 2.49 28.87 -12.25
N GLY A 207 2.98 29.65 -13.23
CA GLY A 207 4.41 29.90 -13.38
C GLY A 207 5.18 28.60 -13.66
N GLU A 208 6.03 28.19 -12.72
CA GLU A 208 6.81 26.94 -12.77
C GLU A 208 6.15 25.77 -12.00
N GLU A 209 5.00 26.01 -11.38
CA GLU A 209 4.27 25.01 -10.59
C GLU A 209 3.12 24.38 -11.39
N VAL A 210 2.79 23.14 -11.04
CA VAL A 210 1.56 22.46 -11.49
C VAL A 210 0.63 22.27 -10.30
N CYS A 211 -0.61 22.69 -10.46
CA CYS A 211 -1.71 22.39 -9.56
C CYS A 211 -2.59 21.33 -10.22
N ALA A 212 -3.02 20.31 -9.48
CA ALA A 212 -3.82 19.23 -10.04
C ALA A 212 -4.96 18.83 -9.10
N GLU A 213 -6.10 18.48 -9.67
CA GLU A 213 -7.15 17.75 -8.96
C GLU A 213 -6.98 16.26 -9.22
N LEU A 214 -7.03 15.50 -8.13
CA LEU A 214 -6.96 14.04 -8.18
C LEU A 214 -8.13 13.45 -7.41
N ALA A 215 -8.64 12.33 -7.90
CA ALA A 215 -9.66 11.57 -7.20
C ALA A 215 -9.50 10.08 -7.52
N LEU A 216 -9.59 9.24 -6.48
CA LEU A 216 -9.65 7.79 -6.67
C LEU A 216 -10.82 7.44 -7.60
N PRO A 217 -10.65 6.47 -8.51
CA PRO A 217 -11.75 5.97 -9.34
C PRO A 217 -12.89 5.37 -8.51
N ASP A 218 -12.55 4.69 -7.43
CA ASP A 218 -13.48 4.18 -6.43
C ASP A 218 -13.11 4.74 -5.05
N ALA A 219 -14.01 5.52 -4.46
CA ALA A 219 -13.77 6.15 -3.16
C ALA A 219 -13.83 5.14 -2.00
N GLU A 220 -14.48 3.99 -2.17
CA GLU A 220 -14.56 2.95 -1.13
C GLU A 220 -13.19 2.30 -0.87
N GLU A 221 -12.31 2.27 -1.88
CA GLU A 221 -10.92 1.77 -1.75
C GLU A 221 -10.08 2.61 -0.78
N ALA A 222 -10.48 3.84 -0.46
CA ALA A 222 -9.77 4.69 0.51
C ALA A 222 -9.87 4.19 1.97
N GLY A 223 -10.83 3.30 2.26
CA GLY A 223 -11.12 2.85 3.61
C GLY A 223 -9.90 2.25 4.33
N GLY A 224 -9.57 2.81 5.51
CA GLY A 224 -8.51 2.29 6.38
C GLY A 224 -7.09 2.76 6.04
N PHE A 225 -6.90 3.51 4.95
CA PHE A 225 -5.65 4.20 4.65
C PHE A 225 -5.65 5.62 5.21
N ALA A 226 -4.48 6.17 5.59
CA ALA A 226 -4.36 7.60 5.85
C ALA A 226 -4.46 8.39 4.53
N LEU A 227 -3.74 7.94 3.50
CA LEU A 227 -3.92 8.38 2.12
C LEU A 227 -3.70 7.18 1.19
N HIS A 228 -4.69 6.84 0.36
CA HIS A 228 -4.58 5.68 -0.51
C HIS A 228 -3.32 5.79 -1.41
N PRO A 229 -2.43 4.78 -1.43
CA PRO A 229 -1.16 4.89 -2.14
C PRO A 229 -1.29 5.22 -3.63
N ALA A 230 -2.34 4.73 -4.30
CA ALA A 230 -2.57 5.06 -5.71
C ALA A 230 -2.92 6.54 -5.94
N LEU A 231 -3.62 7.18 -4.99
CA LEU A 231 -3.92 8.60 -5.05
C LEU A 231 -2.65 9.44 -4.82
N LEU A 232 -1.86 9.08 -3.80
CA LEU A 232 -0.60 9.75 -3.51
C LEU A 232 0.41 9.61 -4.67
N ASP A 233 0.54 8.41 -5.24
CA ASP A 233 1.43 8.17 -6.40
C ASP A 233 1.04 9.04 -7.59
N SER A 234 -0.28 9.17 -7.84
CA SER A 234 -0.81 9.94 -8.95
C SER A 234 -0.46 11.43 -8.88
N THR A 235 -0.11 11.97 -7.71
CA THR A 235 0.36 13.36 -7.57
C THR A 235 1.64 13.61 -8.39
N LEU A 236 2.51 12.60 -8.49
CA LEU A 236 3.76 12.68 -9.24
C LEU A 236 3.53 12.60 -10.75
N HIS A 237 2.39 12.05 -11.21
CA HIS A 237 2.07 11.96 -12.64
C HIS A 237 1.83 13.34 -13.25
N ALA A 238 1.39 14.31 -12.44
CA ALA A 238 1.19 15.69 -12.87
C ALA A 238 2.51 16.41 -13.23
N ILE A 239 3.67 15.91 -12.77
CA ILE A 239 4.99 16.47 -13.09
C ILE A 239 5.31 16.29 -14.57
N ASP A 240 4.83 15.21 -15.20
CA ASP A 240 5.02 14.94 -16.64
C ASP A 240 4.25 15.93 -17.54
N LEU A 241 3.48 16.86 -16.96
CA LEU A 241 2.79 17.94 -17.66
C LEU A 241 3.62 19.25 -17.75
N LEU A 242 4.78 19.32 -17.10
CA LEU A 242 5.73 20.44 -17.19
C LEU A 242 6.60 20.34 -18.44
#